data_AF-A0A975NPV4-F1
#
_entry.id   AF-A0A975NPV4-F1
#
_cell.length_a   1.000
_cell.length_b   1.000
_cell.length_c   1.000
_cell.angle_alpha   90.00
_cell.angle_beta   90.00
_cell.angle_gamma   90.00
#
_symmetry.space_group_name_H-M   'P 1'
#
loop_
_entity.id
_entity.type
_entity.pdbx_description
1 polymer ?
#
loop_
_entity_poly.entity_id
_entity_poly.type
_entity_poly.pdbx_seq_one_letter_code
_entity_poly.pdbx_strand_id
1 'polypeptide(L)'
;MLDNSGWQARLQDVNHKKFKNCRFPKFGDIGIEGSQDQVTITIRTKGLYGNMQSDAAAFEAWSLALIYHCGVRFVAIRLEGEVDKPEGDPHFERLLYRLVRFAELFQPRILIDDSVARRARALGSKGLFLNEPGNKRSSVENQLEERFEAIVSKPETHSERDLEMALEVSSAFRKELGLDKLMRQWPVGLFDGRVADAQRIFSGVKSAIDLIGIRKETLVLIELKKDGNSKVGALSELLFYSSVMRDALRGIFKFGNQTPAQNCAITRSDIMNCSSIRAVLLAPSIHPLIVDSNIMTELNRSAQSHWSDIPVQFEALRIAAMPRGPGDDFAFGRVS
;
A
#
# COMPACT_ATOMS: atom_id res chain seq x y z
N MET A 1 3.40 -29.02 -14.51
CA MET A 1 3.30 -27.55 -14.59
C MET A 1 1.86 -27.19 -14.32
N LEU A 2 1.61 -26.25 -13.42
CA LEU A 2 0.28 -25.73 -13.08
C LEU A 2 0.07 -24.40 -13.82
N ASP A 3 -1.13 -24.20 -14.33
CA ASP A 3 -1.64 -22.90 -14.81
C ASP A 3 -2.47 -22.21 -13.70
N ASN A 4 -3.18 -21.12 -14.02
CA ASN A 4 -4.02 -20.42 -13.04
C ASN A 4 -4.99 -21.37 -12.32
N SER A 5 -5.62 -22.29 -13.06
CA SER A 5 -6.60 -23.23 -12.51
C SER A 5 -5.92 -24.25 -11.58
N GLY A 6 -4.75 -24.75 -11.98
CA GLY A 6 -3.94 -25.63 -11.15
C GLY A 6 -3.47 -24.97 -9.86
N TRP A 7 -2.99 -23.72 -9.93
CA TRP A 7 -2.61 -22.95 -8.74
C TRP A 7 -3.81 -22.60 -7.86
N GLN A 8 -4.96 -22.31 -8.46
CA GLN A 8 -6.21 -22.08 -7.74
C GLN A 8 -6.64 -23.30 -6.93
N ALA A 9 -6.62 -24.49 -7.55
CA ALA A 9 -6.94 -25.74 -6.87
C ALA A 9 -5.97 -25.99 -5.71
N ARG A 10 -4.66 -25.82 -5.97
CA ARG A 10 -3.63 -25.97 -4.94
C ARG A 10 -3.82 -25.02 -3.75
N LEU A 11 -4.13 -23.75 -4.01
CA LEU A 11 -4.38 -22.76 -2.97
C LEU A 11 -5.56 -23.18 -2.08
N GLN A 12 -6.63 -23.70 -2.70
CA GLN A 12 -7.80 -24.18 -1.98
C GLN A 12 -7.54 -25.47 -1.21
N ASP A 13 -6.64 -26.34 -1.69
CA ASP A 13 -6.29 -27.58 -1.00
C ASP A 13 -5.45 -27.35 0.27
N VAL A 14 -4.57 -26.33 0.27
CA VAL A 14 -3.71 -25.99 1.42
C VAL A 14 -4.54 -25.71 2.67
N ASN A 15 -5.64 -24.95 2.53
CA ASN A 15 -6.58 -24.72 3.62
C ASN A 15 -7.95 -24.41 3.06
N HIS A 16 -8.71 -25.47 2.76
CA HIS A 16 -10.02 -25.35 2.14
C HIS A 16 -10.95 -24.43 2.92
N LYS A 17 -10.98 -24.53 4.25
CA LYS A 17 -11.86 -23.68 5.08
C LYS A 17 -11.51 -22.19 4.96
N LYS A 18 -10.21 -21.85 4.93
CA LYS A 18 -9.74 -20.46 4.90
C LYS A 18 -9.78 -19.86 3.50
N PHE A 19 -9.44 -20.63 2.46
CA PHE A 19 -9.19 -20.12 1.11
C PHE A 19 -10.25 -20.50 0.07
N LYS A 20 -11.33 -21.19 0.43
CA LYS A 20 -12.42 -21.58 -0.49
C LYS A 20 -12.92 -20.44 -1.37
N ASN A 21 -13.03 -19.23 -0.81
CA ASN A 21 -13.57 -18.06 -1.51
C ASN A 21 -12.47 -17.16 -2.12
N CYS A 22 -11.20 -17.44 -1.86
CA CYS A 22 -10.09 -16.70 -2.45
C CYS A 22 -9.89 -17.16 -3.90
N ARG A 23 -9.85 -16.21 -4.84
CA ARG A 23 -9.70 -16.51 -6.27
C ARG A 23 -8.54 -15.72 -6.85
N PHE A 24 -7.65 -16.41 -7.56
CA PHE A 24 -6.70 -15.76 -8.44
C PHE A 24 -7.45 -14.99 -9.54
N PRO A 25 -6.82 -13.94 -10.11
CA PRO A 25 -7.38 -13.23 -11.25
C PRO A 25 -7.58 -14.18 -12.43
N LYS A 26 -8.50 -13.80 -13.33
CA LYS A 26 -8.69 -14.52 -14.59
C LYS A 26 -7.39 -14.52 -15.40
N PHE A 27 -7.13 -15.58 -16.16
CA PHE A 27 -5.92 -15.72 -17.00
C PHE A 27 -5.69 -14.53 -17.94
N GLY A 28 -6.76 -13.93 -18.48
CA GLY A 28 -6.66 -12.74 -19.34
C GLY A 28 -6.21 -11.46 -18.62
N ASP A 29 -6.30 -11.42 -17.28
CA ASP A 29 -5.86 -10.28 -16.46
C ASP A 29 -4.43 -10.50 -15.94
N ILE A 30 -4.15 -11.69 -15.38
CA ILE A 30 -2.83 -12.15 -14.96
C ILE A 30 -2.68 -13.63 -15.32
N GLY A 31 -1.60 -13.97 -16.03
CA GLY A 31 -1.18 -15.36 -16.23
C GLY A 31 -0.34 -15.84 -15.04
N ILE A 32 -0.61 -17.04 -14.53
CA ILE A 32 0.15 -17.69 -13.46
C ILE A 32 0.46 -19.11 -13.93
N GLU A 33 1.72 -19.38 -14.22
CA GLU A 33 2.15 -20.69 -14.73
C GLU A 33 3.48 -21.12 -14.12
N GLY A 34 3.67 -22.42 -13.87
CA GLY A 34 4.94 -22.88 -13.35
C GLY A 34 4.89 -24.17 -12.55
N SER A 35 5.86 -24.32 -11.66
CA SER A 35 5.97 -25.39 -10.68
C SER A 35 6.20 -24.80 -9.29
N GLN A 36 6.27 -25.65 -8.27
CA GLN A 36 6.66 -25.19 -6.92
C GLN A 36 8.07 -24.61 -6.86
N ASP A 37 8.96 -25.01 -7.78
CA ASP A 37 10.32 -24.46 -7.79
C ASP A 37 10.29 -23.02 -8.31
N GLN A 38 9.62 -22.79 -9.44
CA GLN A 38 9.46 -21.45 -10.00
C GLN A 38 8.08 -21.27 -10.63
N VAL A 39 7.43 -20.17 -10.27
CA VAL A 39 6.21 -19.66 -10.93
C VAL A 39 6.54 -18.41 -11.71
N THR A 40 5.93 -18.27 -12.89
CA THR A 40 5.90 -17.02 -13.65
C THR A 40 4.53 -16.37 -13.46
N ILE A 41 4.52 -15.13 -12.96
CA ILE A 41 3.37 -14.24 -12.99
C ILE A 41 3.54 -13.32 -14.21
N THR A 42 2.62 -13.41 -15.16
CA THR A 42 2.62 -12.56 -16.34
C THR A 42 1.53 -11.49 -16.23
N ILE A 43 1.94 -10.24 -16.04
CA ILE A 43 1.06 -9.08 -15.92
C ILE A 43 0.64 -8.64 -17.32
N ARG A 44 -0.68 -8.64 -17.59
CA ARG A 44 -1.27 -8.26 -18.88
C ARG A 44 -1.73 -6.82 -18.90
N THR A 45 -2.15 -6.32 -20.06
CA THR A 45 -2.58 -4.93 -20.31
C THR A 45 -3.41 -4.31 -19.18
N LYS A 46 -4.38 -5.04 -18.61
CA LYS A 46 -5.19 -4.54 -17.49
C LYS A 46 -4.38 -4.27 -16.22
N GLY A 47 -3.41 -5.13 -15.91
CA GLY A 47 -2.48 -4.97 -14.81
C GLY A 47 -1.40 -3.93 -15.05
N LEU A 48 -0.94 -3.78 -16.30
CA LEU A 48 0.09 -2.81 -16.69
C LEU A 48 -0.32 -1.37 -16.35
N TYR A 49 -1.60 -1.04 -16.52
CA TYR A 49 -2.13 0.31 -16.35
C TYR A 49 -3.22 0.41 -15.27
N GLY A 50 -3.39 -0.66 -14.49
CA GLY A 50 -4.43 -0.75 -13.46
C GLY A 50 -4.07 -0.01 -12.19
N ASN A 51 -5.10 0.30 -11.39
CA ASN A 51 -4.87 0.64 -9.99
C ASN A 51 -4.29 -0.59 -9.28
N MET A 52 -3.22 -0.42 -8.51
CA MET A 52 -2.54 -1.48 -7.75
C MET A 52 -3.44 -2.20 -6.74
N GLN A 53 -4.53 -1.57 -6.31
CA GLN A 53 -5.57 -2.20 -5.49
C GLN A 53 -6.38 -3.27 -6.23
N SER A 54 -6.37 -3.25 -7.58
CA SER A 54 -7.09 -4.23 -8.38
C SER A 54 -6.35 -5.55 -8.41
N ASP A 55 -7.10 -6.65 -8.43
CA ASP A 55 -6.54 -8.00 -8.48
C ASP A 55 -5.61 -8.20 -9.71
N ALA A 56 -5.88 -7.50 -10.81
CA ALA A 56 -5.07 -7.55 -12.03
C ALA A 56 -3.71 -6.86 -11.91
N ALA A 57 -3.50 -6.00 -10.92
CA ALA A 57 -2.26 -5.24 -10.74
C ALA A 57 -1.55 -5.53 -9.40
N ALA A 58 -2.14 -6.36 -8.53
CA ALA A 58 -1.67 -6.69 -7.19
C ALA A 58 -0.63 -7.83 -7.17
N PHE A 59 0.39 -7.75 -8.03
CA PHE A 59 1.35 -8.85 -8.23
C PHE A 59 2.14 -9.19 -6.95
N GLU A 60 2.41 -8.22 -6.07
CA GLU A 60 3.12 -8.44 -4.81
C GLU A 60 2.30 -9.37 -3.92
N ALA A 61 1.01 -9.06 -3.75
CA ALA A 61 0.13 -9.86 -2.90
C ALA A 61 -0.04 -11.28 -3.46
N TRP A 62 -0.17 -11.43 -4.78
CA TRP A 62 -0.22 -12.76 -5.41
C TRP A 62 1.08 -13.53 -5.30
N SER A 63 2.23 -12.87 -5.45
CA SER A 63 3.55 -13.48 -5.28
C SER A 63 3.72 -14.06 -3.88
N LEU A 64 3.37 -13.27 -2.85
CA LEU A 64 3.43 -13.71 -1.46
C LEU A 64 2.44 -14.85 -1.20
N ALA A 65 1.22 -14.78 -1.74
CA ALA A 65 0.27 -15.87 -1.61
C ALA A 65 0.79 -17.20 -2.20
N LEU A 66 1.38 -17.17 -3.40
CA LEU A 66 2.00 -18.34 -4.03
C LEU A 66 3.17 -18.87 -3.20
N ILE A 67 4.02 -17.97 -2.73
CA ILE A 67 5.20 -18.30 -1.94
C ILE A 67 4.81 -18.99 -0.62
N TYR A 68 3.89 -18.43 0.16
CA TYR A 68 3.64 -18.89 1.54
C TYR A 68 2.52 -19.89 1.64
N HIS A 69 1.46 -19.73 0.84
CA HIS A 69 0.34 -20.67 0.88
C HIS A 69 0.62 -21.85 -0.03
N CYS A 70 1.19 -21.62 -1.22
CA CYS A 70 1.39 -22.71 -2.18
C CYS A 70 2.81 -23.33 -2.12
N GLY A 71 3.72 -22.79 -1.33
CA GLY A 71 5.08 -23.31 -1.16
C GLY A 71 5.97 -23.10 -2.38
N VAL A 72 5.78 -21.99 -3.10
CA VAL A 72 6.59 -21.61 -4.26
C VAL A 72 7.93 -21.04 -3.79
N ARG A 73 9.05 -21.50 -4.37
CA ARG A 73 10.40 -21.05 -4.00
C ARG A 73 10.72 -19.70 -4.64
N PHE A 74 10.57 -19.62 -5.96
CA PHE A 74 10.87 -18.43 -6.77
C PHE A 74 9.65 -17.95 -7.57
N VAL A 75 9.48 -16.64 -7.69
CA VAL A 75 8.47 -16.01 -8.54
C VAL A 75 9.16 -15.11 -9.55
N ALA A 76 9.05 -15.45 -10.82
CA ALA A 76 9.44 -14.59 -11.93
C ALA A 76 8.26 -13.72 -12.36
N ILE A 77 8.49 -12.43 -12.57
CA ILE A 77 7.44 -11.51 -13.02
C ILE A 77 7.76 -11.05 -14.44
N ARG A 78 6.81 -11.28 -15.35
CA ARG A 78 6.90 -10.89 -16.76
C ARG A 78 5.82 -9.89 -17.10
N LEU A 79 6.14 -8.98 -18.02
CA LEU A 79 5.20 -8.00 -18.57
C LEU A 79 4.82 -8.46 -19.99
N GLU A 80 3.54 -8.58 -20.27
CA GLU A 80 3.02 -8.97 -21.59
C GLU A 80 1.90 -8.02 -22.00
N GLY A 81 1.97 -7.53 -23.23
CA GLY A 81 0.97 -6.64 -23.81
C GLY A 81 1.59 -5.47 -24.54
N GLU A 82 0.76 -4.82 -25.33
CA GLU A 82 1.06 -3.59 -26.03
C GLU A 82 1.49 -2.49 -25.03
N VAL A 83 2.75 -2.08 -25.12
CA VAL A 83 3.27 -0.85 -24.49
C VAL A 83 2.83 0.34 -25.36
N ASP A 84 1.58 0.34 -25.82
CA ASP A 84 1.04 1.30 -26.78
C ASP A 84 0.44 2.52 -26.08
N LYS A 85 0.40 2.53 -24.75
CA LYS A 85 0.16 3.77 -24.00
C LYS A 85 1.44 4.60 -23.99
N PRO A 86 1.32 5.94 -24.11
CA PRO A 86 2.48 6.81 -24.20
C PRO A 86 3.40 6.59 -23.01
N GLU A 87 4.71 6.61 -23.27
CA GLU A 87 5.73 6.76 -22.24
C GLU A 87 5.27 7.82 -21.22
N GLY A 88 5.36 7.49 -19.93
CA GLY A 88 4.93 8.38 -18.85
C GLY A 88 3.50 8.18 -18.33
N ASP A 89 2.79 7.10 -18.67
CA ASP A 89 1.56 6.72 -17.94
C ASP A 89 1.87 6.51 -16.43
N PRO A 90 1.20 7.23 -15.51
CA PRO A 90 1.57 7.17 -14.10
C PRO A 90 1.31 5.84 -13.40
N HIS A 91 0.36 5.02 -13.90
CA HIS A 91 0.13 3.69 -13.35
C HIS A 91 1.22 2.72 -13.81
N PHE A 92 1.66 2.84 -15.05
CA PHE A 92 2.77 2.05 -15.57
C PHE A 92 4.09 2.38 -14.88
N GLU A 93 4.41 3.66 -14.67
CA GLU A 93 5.61 4.08 -13.92
C GLU A 93 5.60 3.54 -12.48
N ARG A 94 4.43 3.53 -11.84
CA ARG A 94 4.28 2.90 -10.51
C ARG A 94 4.52 1.40 -10.55
N LEU A 95 4.02 0.71 -11.57
CA LEU A 95 4.28 -0.72 -11.74
C LEU A 95 5.78 -0.99 -11.86
N LEU A 96 6.50 -0.28 -12.73
CA LEU A 96 7.94 -0.45 -12.90
C LEU A 96 8.71 -0.20 -11.60
N TYR A 97 8.39 0.90 -10.90
CA TYR A 97 8.97 1.20 -9.59
C TYR A 97 8.71 0.10 -8.56
N ARG A 98 7.46 -0.36 -8.46
CA ARG A 98 7.04 -1.43 -7.54
C ARG A 98 7.76 -2.74 -7.81
N LEU A 99 7.93 -3.12 -9.08
CA LEU A 99 8.63 -4.35 -9.45
C LEU A 99 10.06 -4.36 -8.91
N VAL A 100 10.80 -3.28 -9.10
CA VAL A 100 12.19 -3.19 -8.63
C VAL A 100 12.26 -3.17 -7.11
N ARG A 101 11.45 -2.35 -6.43
CA ARG A 101 11.45 -2.27 -4.97
C ARG A 101 11.02 -3.59 -4.31
N PHE A 102 10.07 -4.30 -4.92
CA PHE A 102 9.64 -5.61 -4.45
C PHE A 102 10.70 -6.69 -4.68
N ALA A 103 11.39 -6.67 -5.83
CA ALA A 103 12.51 -7.57 -6.10
C ALA A 103 13.68 -7.35 -5.12
N GLU A 104 14.03 -6.10 -4.83
CA GLU A 104 15.05 -5.75 -3.82
C GLU A 104 14.66 -6.24 -2.42
N LEU A 105 13.39 -6.07 -2.04
CA LEU A 105 12.88 -6.47 -0.74
C LEU A 105 12.92 -7.99 -0.52
N PHE A 106 12.66 -8.78 -1.56
CA PHE A 106 12.51 -10.23 -1.47
C PHE A 106 13.58 -11.03 -2.22
N GLN A 107 14.74 -10.44 -2.49
CA GLN A 107 15.84 -11.15 -3.14
C GLN A 107 16.30 -12.37 -2.30
N PRO A 108 16.66 -13.50 -2.94
CA PRO A 108 16.67 -13.76 -4.38
C PRO A 108 15.34 -14.35 -4.91
N ARG A 109 14.26 -14.31 -4.13
CA ARG A 109 13.02 -15.06 -4.40
C ARG A 109 12.15 -14.45 -5.50
N ILE A 110 12.26 -13.15 -5.71
CA ILE A 110 11.53 -12.43 -6.75
C ILE A 110 12.48 -12.09 -7.89
N LEU A 111 12.14 -12.56 -9.08
CA LEU A 111 12.93 -12.41 -10.29
C LEU A 111 12.20 -11.47 -11.25
N ILE A 112 12.89 -10.43 -11.72
CA ILE A 112 12.40 -9.49 -12.72
C ILE A 112 13.43 -9.37 -13.84
N ASP A 113 13.00 -8.93 -15.01
CA ASP A 113 13.92 -8.62 -16.11
C ASP A 113 14.73 -7.35 -15.80
N ASP A 114 16.05 -7.38 -16.02
CA ASP A 114 16.97 -6.26 -15.75
C ASP A 114 16.60 -4.98 -16.54
N SER A 115 15.89 -5.10 -17.66
CA SER A 115 15.38 -3.95 -18.41
C SER A 115 14.31 -3.16 -17.65
N VAL A 116 13.61 -3.76 -16.67
CA VAL A 116 12.57 -3.07 -15.88
C VAL A 116 13.16 -1.88 -15.15
N ALA A 117 14.31 -2.05 -14.48
CA ALA A 117 14.97 -0.98 -13.74
C ALA A 117 15.43 0.16 -14.66
N ARG A 118 15.92 -0.17 -15.86
CA ARG A 118 16.35 0.82 -16.87
C ARG A 118 15.20 1.66 -17.42
N ARG A 119 13.97 1.15 -17.37
CA ARG A 119 12.76 1.84 -17.87
C ARG A 119 12.08 2.70 -16.82
N ALA A 120 12.27 2.41 -15.54
CA ALA A 120 11.59 3.11 -14.45
C ALA A 120 12.16 4.52 -14.26
N ARG A 121 11.39 5.57 -14.60
CA ARG A 121 11.85 6.96 -14.47
C ARG A 121 12.12 7.32 -13.01
N ALA A 122 11.32 6.78 -12.10
CA ALA A 122 11.47 6.96 -10.66
C ALA A 122 12.80 6.42 -10.08
N LEU A 123 13.56 5.64 -10.85
CA LEU A 123 14.87 5.09 -10.45
C LEU A 123 16.04 5.72 -11.20
N GLY A 124 15.81 6.28 -12.40
CA GLY A 124 16.84 6.84 -13.26
C GLY A 124 16.99 8.36 -13.22
N SER A 125 15.92 9.10 -12.89
CA SER A 125 15.94 10.57 -12.93
C SER A 125 16.71 11.19 -11.76
N LYS A 126 17.49 12.23 -12.05
CA LYS A 126 18.19 13.04 -11.03
C LYS A 126 17.31 14.21 -10.63
N GLY A 127 16.93 14.29 -9.36
CA GLY A 127 16.12 15.39 -8.83
C GLY A 127 14.63 15.07 -8.84
N LEU A 128 14.25 14.04 -8.09
CA LEU A 128 12.87 13.60 -7.95
C LEU A 128 12.20 14.30 -6.77
N PHE A 129 10.97 14.77 -6.97
CA PHE A 129 10.22 15.54 -5.97
C PHE A 129 8.85 14.93 -5.70
N LEU A 130 8.55 14.68 -4.43
CA LEU A 130 7.22 14.42 -3.93
C LEU A 130 6.44 15.73 -3.78
N ASN A 131 5.14 15.68 -4.08
CA ASN A 131 4.25 16.79 -3.71
C ASN A 131 3.89 16.75 -2.22
N GLU A 132 3.42 17.90 -1.73
CA GLU A 132 2.96 18.07 -0.36
C GLU A 132 1.44 18.34 -0.35
N PRO A 133 0.77 18.16 0.81
CA PRO A 133 -0.62 18.58 0.95
C PRO A 133 -0.81 20.07 0.62
N GLY A 134 -1.82 20.38 -0.20
CA GLY A 134 -2.25 21.76 -0.44
C GLY A 134 -3.14 22.30 0.70
N ASN A 135 -3.46 23.60 0.66
CA ASN A 135 -4.30 24.28 1.66
C ASN A 135 -5.62 23.53 1.90
N LYS A 136 -5.83 23.00 3.11
CA LYS A 136 -7.13 22.47 3.57
C LYS A 136 -8.01 23.65 3.99
N ARG A 137 -9.23 23.74 3.44
CA ARG A 137 -10.14 24.89 3.61
C ARG A 137 -10.75 25.01 5.02
N SER A 138 -10.68 24.00 5.88
CA SER A 138 -11.31 24.00 7.23
C SER A 138 -10.43 23.33 8.29
N SER A 139 -10.52 23.81 9.54
CA SER A 139 -9.87 23.20 10.71
C SER A 139 -10.59 21.90 11.10
N VAL A 140 -9.83 20.93 11.61
CA VAL A 140 -10.34 19.61 12.03
C VAL A 140 -11.24 19.73 13.27
N GLU A 141 -10.90 20.65 14.19
CA GLU A 141 -11.60 20.87 15.46
C GLU A 141 -13.05 21.32 15.29
N ASN A 142 -13.34 22.10 14.24
CA ASN A 142 -14.68 22.61 13.96
C ASN A 142 -15.65 21.56 13.39
N GLN A 143 -15.22 20.30 13.26
CA GLN A 143 -15.98 19.23 12.61
C GLN A 143 -15.98 17.91 13.40
N LEU A 144 -15.58 17.92 14.67
CA LEU A 144 -15.46 16.71 15.51
C LEU A 144 -16.75 15.88 15.55
N GLU A 145 -17.88 16.52 15.88
CA GLU A 145 -19.18 15.85 15.98
C GLU A 145 -19.64 15.34 14.60
N GLU A 146 -19.58 16.18 13.57
CA GLU A 146 -19.96 15.82 12.18
C GLU A 146 -19.21 14.59 11.67
N ARG A 147 -17.91 14.46 12.01
CA ARG A 147 -17.05 13.36 11.56
C ARG A 147 -17.43 12.02 12.19
N PHE A 148 -17.83 12.01 13.47
CA PHE A 148 -18.34 10.81 14.11
C PHE A 148 -19.79 10.51 13.69
N GLU A 149 -20.63 11.54 13.52
CA GLU A 149 -22.03 11.38 13.11
C GLU A 149 -22.17 10.64 11.78
N ALA A 150 -21.25 10.84 10.83
CA ALA A 150 -21.29 10.13 9.55
C ALA A 150 -21.17 8.60 9.71
N ILE A 151 -20.34 8.13 10.65
CA ILE A 151 -20.18 6.70 10.95
C ILE A 151 -21.34 6.18 11.81
N VAL A 152 -21.74 6.94 12.83
CA VAL A 152 -22.80 6.54 13.77
C VAL A 152 -24.17 6.48 13.10
N SER A 153 -24.48 7.42 12.20
CA SER A 153 -25.77 7.46 11.49
C SER A 153 -25.90 6.42 10.37
N LYS A 154 -24.76 5.90 9.86
CA LYS A 154 -24.70 4.97 8.72
C LYS A 154 -23.76 3.79 8.98
N PRO A 155 -24.00 2.99 10.02
CA PRO A 155 -23.08 1.93 10.45
C PRO A 155 -22.82 0.89 9.36
N GLU A 156 -23.80 0.60 8.49
CA GLU A 156 -23.68 -0.42 7.44
C GLU A 156 -23.24 0.12 6.07
N THR A 157 -23.22 1.43 5.86
CA THR A 157 -23.03 2.02 4.52
C THR A 157 -21.98 3.12 4.44
N HIS A 158 -21.19 3.30 5.51
CA HIS A 158 -20.10 4.27 5.51
C HIS A 158 -19.05 3.97 4.42
N SER A 159 -18.46 5.04 3.89
CA SER A 159 -17.36 5.00 2.93
C SER A 159 -16.01 4.93 3.66
N GLU A 160 -14.93 4.58 2.93
CA GLU A 160 -13.56 4.67 3.45
C GLU A 160 -13.22 6.10 3.87
N ARG A 161 -13.69 7.09 3.12
CA ARG A 161 -13.56 8.51 3.46
C ARG A 161 -14.19 8.85 4.81
N ASP A 162 -15.37 8.31 5.10
CA ASP A 162 -16.03 8.56 6.39
C ASP A 162 -15.18 7.98 7.53
N LEU A 163 -14.59 6.79 7.31
CA LEU A 163 -13.68 6.17 8.30
C LEU A 163 -12.41 6.99 8.47
N GLU A 164 -11.77 7.48 7.41
CA GLU A 164 -10.62 8.38 7.51
C GLU A 164 -10.93 9.62 8.34
N MET A 165 -12.11 10.22 8.09
CA MET A 165 -12.55 11.44 8.76
C MET A 165 -12.76 11.23 10.26
N ALA A 166 -13.37 10.10 10.65
CA ALA A 166 -13.59 9.72 12.04
C ALA A 166 -12.29 9.28 12.74
N LEU A 167 -11.43 8.51 12.07
CA LEU A 167 -10.14 8.06 12.62
C LEU A 167 -9.17 9.22 12.85
N GLU A 168 -9.15 10.25 11.99
CA GLU A 168 -8.27 11.44 12.14
C GLU A 168 -8.49 12.14 13.50
N VAL A 169 -9.70 12.05 14.05
CA VAL A 169 -10.11 12.65 15.33
C VAL A 169 -10.27 11.64 16.49
N SER A 170 -10.12 10.35 16.23
CA SER A 170 -10.26 9.30 17.25
C SER A 170 -9.11 9.32 18.26
N SER A 171 -9.46 9.43 19.54
CA SER A 171 -8.51 9.39 20.64
C SER A 171 -8.01 7.96 20.88
N ALA A 172 -8.91 6.97 20.77
CA ALA A 172 -8.60 5.56 20.90
C ALA A 172 -7.63 5.11 19.80
N PHE A 173 -7.83 5.58 18.55
CA PHE A 173 -6.94 5.25 17.44
C PHE A 173 -5.53 5.82 17.64
N ARG A 174 -5.42 7.10 18.02
CA ARG A 174 -4.13 7.71 18.35
C ARG A 174 -3.43 6.97 19.48
N LYS A 175 -4.17 6.56 20.51
CA LYS A 175 -3.64 5.80 21.65
C LYS A 175 -3.16 4.41 21.23
N GLU A 176 -3.95 3.68 20.45
CA GLU A 176 -3.63 2.33 19.97
C GLU A 176 -2.31 2.30 19.19
N LEU A 177 -2.12 3.28 18.30
CA LEU A 177 -0.91 3.37 17.49
C LEU A 177 0.21 4.19 18.16
N GLY A 178 -0.07 4.88 19.27
CA GLY A 178 0.86 5.74 19.99
C GLY A 178 1.29 6.96 19.17
N LEU A 179 0.36 7.63 18.50
CA LEU A 179 0.62 8.72 17.56
C LEU A 179 0.64 10.09 18.27
N ASP A 180 1.72 10.84 18.06
CA ASP A 180 1.86 12.24 18.45
C ASP A 180 1.11 13.16 17.48
N LYS A 181 1.19 12.83 16.19
CA LYS A 181 0.52 13.55 15.09
C LYS A 181 -0.20 12.55 14.19
N LEU A 182 -1.30 12.99 13.61
CA LEU A 182 -2.10 12.22 12.66
C LEU A 182 -2.74 13.17 11.67
N MET A 183 -2.72 12.82 10.40
CA MET A 183 -3.53 13.46 9.37
C MET A 183 -3.97 12.47 8.30
N ARG A 184 -5.07 12.79 7.63
CA ARG A 184 -5.54 12.04 6.46
C ARG A 184 -4.96 12.56 5.14
N GLN A 185 -4.87 11.65 4.18
CA GLN A 185 -4.66 11.91 2.75
C GLN A 185 -3.34 12.64 2.46
N TRP A 186 -2.22 11.98 2.74
CA TRP A 186 -0.89 12.49 2.35
C TRP A 186 -0.57 12.13 0.89
N PRO A 187 -0.37 13.10 -0.01
CA PRO A 187 -0.20 12.78 -1.42
C PRO A 187 1.16 12.12 -1.71
N VAL A 188 1.18 11.24 -2.71
CA VAL A 188 2.39 10.51 -3.15
C VAL A 188 2.61 10.63 -4.65
N GLY A 189 2.39 11.83 -5.18
CA GLY A 189 2.78 12.19 -6.53
C GLY A 189 4.28 12.41 -6.60
N LEU A 190 4.91 11.85 -7.62
CA LEU A 190 6.34 11.98 -7.88
C LEU A 190 6.54 12.73 -9.19
N PHE A 191 7.50 13.66 -9.20
CA PHE A 191 7.74 14.57 -10.30
C PHE A 191 9.23 14.68 -10.60
N ASP A 192 9.57 14.87 -11.87
CA ASP A 192 10.93 15.07 -12.35
C ASP A 192 11.32 16.57 -12.29
N GLY A 193 12.36 16.90 -11.54
CA GLY A 193 12.88 18.27 -11.40
C GLY A 193 12.04 19.24 -10.57
N ARG A 194 10.70 19.30 -10.77
CA ARG A 194 9.79 20.15 -9.98
C ARG A 194 8.37 19.61 -9.94
N VAL A 195 7.62 19.96 -8.90
CA VAL A 195 6.20 19.60 -8.77
C VAL A 195 5.34 20.41 -9.76
N ALA A 196 5.12 19.84 -10.96
CA ALA A 196 4.30 20.41 -12.02
C ALA A 196 3.67 19.29 -12.86
N ASP A 197 2.47 19.51 -13.42
CA ASP A 197 1.72 18.46 -14.14
C ASP A 197 2.51 17.84 -15.31
N ALA A 198 3.21 18.68 -16.10
CA ALA A 198 4.06 18.24 -17.20
C ALA A 198 5.30 17.42 -16.78
N GLN A 199 5.66 17.42 -15.50
CA GLN A 199 6.81 16.69 -14.95
C GLN A 199 6.39 15.42 -14.20
N ARG A 200 5.12 15.06 -14.26
CA ARG A 200 4.55 13.96 -13.47
C ARG A 200 5.15 12.61 -13.88
N ILE A 201 5.50 11.83 -12.87
CA ILE A 201 5.89 10.42 -12.98
C ILE A 201 4.80 9.55 -12.34
N PHE A 202 4.46 9.82 -11.08
CA PHE A 202 3.35 9.15 -10.40
C PHE A 202 2.11 10.04 -10.36
N SER A 203 0.92 9.46 -10.26
CA SER A 203 -0.30 10.26 -10.15
C SER A 203 -0.24 11.17 -8.92
N GLY A 204 -0.65 12.43 -9.08
CA GLY A 204 -0.57 13.46 -8.04
C GLY A 204 -1.65 13.31 -6.96
N VAL A 205 -2.51 14.32 -6.82
CA VAL A 205 -3.48 14.47 -5.72
C VAL A 205 -4.47 13.30 -5.60
N LYS A 206 -4.72 12.54 -6.66
CA LYS A 206 -5.63 11.38 -6.63
C LYS A 206 -5.02 10.12 -6.00
N SER A 207 -3.76 10.18 -5.57
CA SER A 207 -3.11 9.10 -4.86
C SER A 207 -2.49 9.64 -3.59
N ALA A 208 -3.03 9.15 -2.48
CA ALA A 208 -2.63 9.58 -1.17
C ALA A 208 -2.66 8.40 -0.20
N ILE A 209 -1.76 8.45 0.77
CA ILE A 209 -1.79 7.57 1.93
C ILE A 209 -3.01 7.96 2.75
N ASP A 210 -3.90 7.01 3.02
CA ASP A 210 -5.20 7.27 3.63
C ASP A 210 -5.07 8.01 4.95
N LEU A 211 -4.19 7.50 5.83
CA LEU A 211 -3.80 8.16 7.08
C LEU A 211 -2.28 8.05 7.26
N ILE A 212 -1.68 9.13 7.77
CA ILE A 212 -0.25 9.23 8.08
C ILE A 212 -0.10 9.77 9.50
N GLY A 213 0.84 9.21 10.25
CA GLY A 213 1.08 9.55 11.64
C GLY A 213 2.56 9.71 11.97
N ILE A 214 2.85 10.39 13.06
CA ILE A 214 4.18 10.47 13.66
C ILE A 214 4.12 9.84 15.04
N ARG A 215 5.04 8.92 15.33
CA ARG A 215 5.28 8.35 16.66
C ARG A 215 6.76 8.49 16.96
N LYS A 216 7.15 9.47 17.75
CA LYS A 216 8.56 9.82 17.97
C LYS A 216 9.28 9.99 16.62
N GLU A 217 10.28 9.16 16.35
CA GLU A 217 11.04 9.14 15.08
C GLU A 217 10.55 8.04 14.11
N THR A 218 9.33 7.53 14.29
CA THR A 218 8.71 6.56 13.39
C THR A 218 7.58 7.22 12.60
N LEU A 219 7.70 7.14 11.27
CA LEU A 219 6.64 7.48 10.35
C LEU A 219 5.64 6.33 10.29
N VAL A 220 4.37 6.59 10.62
CA VAL A 220 3.31 5.59 10.57
C VAL A 220 2.47 5.81 9.32
N LEU A 221 2.44 4.81 8.43
CA LEU A 221 1.62 4.82 7.21
C LEU A 221 0.47 3.85 7.41
N ILE A 222 -0.75 4.28 7.12
CA ILE A 222 -1.93 3.45 7.28
C ILE A 222 -2.68 3.37 5.96
N GLU A 223 -2.86 2.14 5.49
CA GLU A 223 -3.72 1.77 4.38
C GLU A 223 -5.05 1.27 4.95
N LEU A 224 -6.15 1.95 4.63
CA LEU A 224 -7.46 1.72 5.20
C LEU A 224 -8.37 1.00 4.21
N LYS A 225 -9.10 0.00 4.70
CA LYS A 225 -10.20 -0.62 3.95
C LYS A 225 -11.47 -0.65 4.79
N LYS A 226 -12.59 -0.31 4.16
CA LYS A 226 -13.90 -0.48 4.78
C LYS A 226 -14.32 -1.95 4.78
N ASP A 227 -15.31 -2.29 5.59
CA ASP A 227 -15.85 -3.63 5.60
C ASP A 227 -16.38 -4.06 4.21
N GLY A 228 -16.21 -5.33 3.89
CA GLY A 228 -16.51 -5.89 2.57
C GLY A 228 -15.50 -5.55 1.47
N ASN A 229 -14.61 -4.54 1.62
CA ASN A 229 -13.56 -4.24 0.65
C ASN A 229 -12.27 -5.05 0.92
N SER A 230 -12.37 -6.37 0.73
CA SER A 230 -11.29 -7.31 1.04
C SER A 230 -10.40 -7.63 -0.17
N LYS A 231 -9.96 -6.64 -0.93
CA LYS A 231 -9.04 -6.89 -2.06
C LYS A 231 -7.61 -7.14 -1.57
N VAL A 232 -6.91 -8.09 -2.19
CA VAL A 232 -5.50 -8.36 -1.86
C VAL A 232 -4.57 -7.20 -2.20
N GLY A 233 -4.97 -6.34 -3.14
CA GLY A 233 -4.20 -5.20 -3.59
C GLY A 233 -3.95 -4.12 -2.53
N ALA A 234 -4.67 -4.15 -1.40
CA ALA A 234 -4.35 -3.29 -0.26
C ALA A 234 -2.91 -3.51 0.24
N LEU A 235 -2.42 -4.75 0.23
CA LEU A 235 -1.02 -5.03 0.58
C LEU A 235 -0.03 -4.47 -0.45
N SER A 236 -0.39 -4.51 -1.74
CA SER A 236 0.44 -3.96 -2.82
C SER A 236 0.54 -2.43 -2.72
N GLU A 237 -0.55 -1.77 -2.32
CA GLU A 237 -0.56 -0.33 -2.07
C GLU A 237 0.23 0.07 -0.84
N LEU A 238 0.10 -0.67 0.28
CA LEU A 238 0.90 -0.44 1.47
C LEU A 238 2.40 -0.60 1.21
N LEU A 239 2.81 -1.61 0.42
CA LEU A 239 4.20 -1.81 -0.01
C LEU A 239 4.70 -0.65 -0.89
N PHE A 240 3.85 -0.16 -1.80
CA PHE A 240 4.17 1.01 -2.63
C PHE A 240 4.41 2.25 -1.77
N TYR A 241 3.49 2.60 -0.87
CA TYR A 241 3.64 3.75 0.02
C TYR A 241 4.87 3.63 0.92
N SER A 242 5.11 2.44 1.48
CA SER A 242 6.29 2.18 2.30
C SER A 242 7.58 2.38 1.52
N SER A 243 7.65 1.89 0.28
CA SER A 243 8.82 2.06 -0.59
C SER A 243 9.05 3.54 -0.93
N VAL A 244 8.00 4.26 -1.33
CA VAL A 244 8.08 5.69 -1.69
C VAL A 244 8.56 6.54 -0.50
N MET A 245 7.97 6.33 0.67
CA MET A 245 8.35 7.09 1.86
C MET A 245 9.73 6.70 2.37
N ARG A 246 10.14 5.43 2.21
CA ARG A 246 11.51 5.01 2.49
C ARG A 246 12.51 5.74 1.61
N ASP A 247 12.26 5.82 0.31
CA ASP A 247 13.12 6.58 -0.61
C ASP A 247 13.13 8.08 -0.30
N ALA A 248 12.04 8.64 0.24
CA ALA A 248 12.03 9.99 0.75
C ALA A 248 12.96 10.17 1.97
N LEU A 249 12.87 9.28 2.96
CA LEU A 249 13.74 9.30 4.14
C LEU A 249 15.22 9.08 3.80
N ARG A 250 15.52 8.31 2.74
CA ARG A 250 16.88 8.15 2.19
C ARG A 250 17.38 9.37 1.42
N GLY A 251 16.54 10.39 1.22
CA GLY A 251 16.86 11.57 0.43
C GLY A 251 16.92 11.33 -1.09
N ILE A 252 16.46 10.15 -1.55
CA ILE A 252 16.34 9.83 -2.99
C ILE A 252 15.20 10.66 -3.58
N PHE A 253 14.06 10.70 -2.89
CA PHE A 253 12.96 11.59 -3.21
C PHE A 253 12.98 12.80 -2.27
N LYS A 254 13.01 13.99 -2.84
CA LYS A 254 12.92 15.25 -2.07
C LYS A 254 11.46 15.66 -1.96
N PHE A 255 11.10 16.47 -0.97
CA PHE A 255 9.82 17.16 -1.00
C PHE A 255 9.94 18.45 -1.82
N GLY A 256 8.88 18.81 -2.52
CA GLY A 256 8.79 20.11 -3.19
C GLY A 256 9.03 21.29 -2.24
N ASN A 257 9.16 22.48 -2.81
CA ASN A 257 9.20 23.73 -2.03
C ASN A 257 7.82 24.39 -2.03
N GLN A 258 6.76 23.60 -1.85
CA GLN A 258 5.43 24.18 -1.70
C GLN A 258 5.33 24.78 -0.30
N THR A 259 4.78 25.99 -0.20
CA THR A 259 4.52 26.58 1.12
C THR A 259 3.61 25.61 1.89
N PRO A 260 3.99 25.21 3.12
CA PRO A 260 3.16 24.31 3.90
C PRO A 260 1.74 24.83 3.98
N ALA A 261 0.79 23.95 3.71
CA ALA A 261 -0.62 24.29 3.81
C ALA A 261 -0.96 24.84 5.18
N GLN A 262 -1.79 25.89 5.23
CA GLN A 262 -2.45 26.29 6.46
C GLN A 262 -3.29 25.08 6.95
N ASN A 263 -3.15 24.70 8.23
CA ASN A 263 -3.84 23.57 8.87
C ASN A 263 -3.35 22.15 8.50
N CYS A 264 -2.05 21.99 8.20
CA CYS A 264 -1.44 20.66 8.06
C CYS A 264 -0.89 20.16 9.41
N ALA A 265 -1.42 19.05 9.94
CA ALA A 265 -0.98 18.53 11.23
C ALA A 265 0.40 17.85 11.18
N ILE A 266 0.81 17.36 10.01
CA ILE A 266 2.15 16.79 9.74
C ILE A 266 2.80 17.62 8.65
N THR A 267 4.06 17.99 8.84
CA THR A 267 4.87 18.74 7.87
C THR A 267 5.91 17.84 7.22
N ARG A 268 6.52 18.28 6.12
CA ARG A 268 7.69 17.59 5.55
C ARG A 268 8.83 17.42 6.57
N SER A 269 9.03 18.40 7.46
CA SER A 269 10.08 18.33 8.47
C SER A 269 9.79 17.23 9.49
N ASP A 270 8.52 17.05 9.87
CA ASP A 270 8.12 15.95 10.76
C ASP A 270 8.44 14.59 10.15
N ILE A 271 8.16 14.42 8.85
CA ILE A 271 8.47 13.20 8.10
C ILE A 271 9.99 13.01 8.02
N MET A 272 10.74 14.03 7.59
CA MET A 272 12.20 13.92 7.41
C MET A 272 12.98 13.73 8.72
N ASN A 273 12.35 14.00 9.87
CA ASN A 273 12.91 13.69 11.19
C ASN A 273 12.71 12.23 11.62
N CYS A 274 11.97 11.43 10.85
CA CYS A 274 11.79 10.02 11.13
C CYS A 274 12.97 9.18 10.61
N SER A 275 13.32 8.15 11.36
CA SER A 275 14.40 7.20 11.08
C SER A 275 13.88 5.79 10.73
N SER A 276 12.57 5.57 10.84
CA SER A 276 11.91 4.28 10.60
C SER A 276 10.48 4.45 10.10
N ILE A 277 9.92 3.40 9.51
CA ILE A 277 8.53 3.34 9.04
C ILE A 277 7.79 2.20 9.71
N ARG A 278 6.55 2.45 10.13
CA ARG A 278 5.56 1.44 10.52
C ARG A 278 4.39 1.51 9.54
N ALA A 279 4.19 0.46 8.78
CA ALA A 279 3.18 0.33 7.72
C ALA A 279 2.04 -0.58 8.19
N VAL A 280 0.85 0.00 8.32
CA VAL A 280 -0.32 -0.63 8.95
C VAL A 280 -1.42 -0.85 7.92
N LEU A 281 -1.84 -2.11 7.73
CA LEU A 281 -3.10 -2.41 7.07
C LEU A 281 -4.22 -2.38 8.10
N LEU A 282 -5.19 -1.47 7.94
CA LEU A 282 -6.30 -1.27 8.87
C LEU A 282 -7.63 -1.59 8.20
N ALA A 283 -8.39 -2.52 8.75
CA ALA A 283 -9.75 -2.79 8.26
C ALA A 283 -10.62 -3.50 9.32
N PRO A 284 -11.96 -3.46 9.21
CA PRO A 284 -12.84 -4.34 9.99
C PRO A 284 -12.62 -5.83 9.66
N SER A 285 -12.36 -6.11 8.38
CA SER A 285 -12.05 -7.45 7.87
C SER A 285 -10.95 -7.35 6.82
N ILE A 286 -9.95 -8.22 6.93
CA ILE A 286 -8.78 -8.25 6.05
C ILE A 286 -8.82 -9.53 5.23
N HIS A 287 -8.43 -9.46 3.96
CA HIS A 287 -8.49 -10.60 3.05
C HIS A 287 -7.70 -11.81 3.60
N PRO A 288 -8.27 -13.03 3.60
CA PRO A 288 -7.65 -14.21 4.21
C PRO A 288 -6.24 -14.53 3.69
N LEU A 289 -5.95 -14.19 2.44
CA LEU A 289 -4.63 -14.43 1.86
C LEU A 289 -3.53 -13.53 2.42
N ILE A 290 -3.84 -12.34 2.93
CA ILE A 290 -2.82 -11.37 3.39
C ILE A 290 -2.82 -11.19 4.92
N VAL A 291 -3.92 -11.56 5.57
CA VAL A 291 -4.09 -11.52 7.04
C VAL A 291 -3.29 -12.62 7.77
N ASP A 292 -2.76 -13.59 7.02
CA ASP A 292 -1.99 -14.70 7.59
C ASP A 292 -0.70 -14.20 8.25
N SER A 293 -0.48 -14.58 9.52
CA SER A 293 0.68 -14.16 10.30
C SER A 293 2.02 -14.54 9.66
N ASN A 294 2.06 -15.58 8.82
CA ASN A 294 3.26 -15.95 8.09
C ASN A 294 3.68 -14.90 7.05
N ILE A 295 2.72 -14.24 6.38
CA ILE A 295 3.02 -13.20 5.39
C ILE A 295 3.61 -11.97 6.07
N MET A 296 2.97 -11.49 7.14
CA MET A 296 3.46 -10.32 7.87
C MET A 296 4.81 -10.60 8.54
N THR A 297 4.99 -11.79 9.11
CA THR A 297 6.28 -12.21 9.68
C THR A 297 7.39 -12.18 8.65
N GLU A 298 7.13 -12.68 7.45
CA GLU A 298 8.15 -12.75 6.43
C GLU A 298 8.40 -11.44 5.69
N LEU A 299 7.36 -10.61 5.50
CA LEU A 299 7.52 -9.22 5.08
C LEU A 299 8.48 -8.49 6.01
N ASN A 300 8.28 -8.62 7.33
CA ASN A 300 9.16 -8.02 8.33
C ASN A 300 10.57 -8.61 8.32
N ARG A 301 10.71 -9.93 8.17
CA ARG A 301 12.02 -10.58 8.04
C ARG A 301 12.79 -10.09 6.82
N SER A 302 12.11 -9.98 5.68
CA SER A 302 12.68 -9.51 4.42
C SER A 302 13.06 -8.03 4.53
N ALA A 303 12.19 -7.19 5.10
CA ALA A 303 12.47 -5.78 5.34
C ALA A 303 13.66 -5.58 6.30
N GLN A 304 13.74 -6.35 7.37
CA GLN A 304 14.89 -6.30 8.29
C GLN A 304 16.20 -6.67 7.60
N SER A 305 16.16 -7.61 6.66
CA SER A 305 17.35 -8.11 5.95
C SER A 305 17.81 -7.17 4.84
N HIS A 306 16.87 -6.58 4.10
CA HIS A 306 17.17 -5.85 2.86
C HIS A 306 16.96 -4.34 2.96
N TRP A 307 16.19 -3.85 3.93
CA TRP A 307 15.89 -2.44 4.17
C TRP A 307 16.36 -1.99 5.57
N SER A 308 17.58 -2.38 5.97
CA SER A 308 18.11 -2.12 7.31
C SER A 308 18.54 -0.66 7.56
N ASP A 309 18.80 0.12 6.52
CA ASP A 309 19.21 1.53 6.59
C ASP A 309 18.06 2.45 7.04
N ILE A 310 16.85 2.22 6.52
CA ILE A 310 15.60 2.83 6.97
C ILE A 310 14.62 1.67 7.23
N PRO A 311 14.59 1.15 8.47
CA PRO A 311 13.77 0.00 8.82
C PRO A 311 12.29 0.24 8.56
N VAL A 312 11.63 -0.79 8.01
CA VAL A 312 10.18 -0.80 7.79
C VAL A 312 9.57 -1.98 8.52
N GLN A 313 8.56 -1.74 9.34
CA GLN A 313 7.76 -2.76 10.00
C GLN A 313 6.35 -2.78 9.42
N PHE A 314 5.90 -3.94 8.96
CA PHE A 314 4.55 -4.19 8.47
C PHE A 314 3.68 -4.84 9.53
N GLU A 315 2.44 -4.41 9.63
CA GLU A 315 1.46 -5.00 10.52
C GLU A 315 0.04 -4.91 9.95
N ALA A 316 -0.85 -5.70 10.52
CA ALA A 316 -2.28 -5.62 10.27
C ALA A 316 -3.02 -5.40 11.59
N LEU A 317 -3.93 -4.44 11.59
CA LEU A 317 -4.76 -4.08 12.73
C LEU A 317 -6.23 -4.20 12.33
N ARG A 318 -7.04 -4.80 13.20
CA ARG A 318 -8.48 -4.94 12.98
C ARG A 318 -9.23 -3.83 13.70
N ILE A 319 -10.17 -3.20 13.02
CA ILE A 319 -11.21 -2.40 13.68
C ILE A 319 -12.22 -3.39 14.29
N ALA A 320 -12.10 -3.63 15.60
CA ALA A 320 -12.90 -4.62 16.32
C ALA A 320 -14.32 -4.12 16.63
N ALA A 321 -14.49 -2.81 16.84
CA ALA A 321 -15.79 -2.18 16.97
C ALA A 321 -15.75 -0.73 16.47
N MET A 322 -16.83 -0.31 15.82
CA MET A 322 -17.12 1.08 15.47
C MET A 322 -17.84 1.79 16.64
N PRO A 323 -17.71 3.12 16.77
CA PRO A 323 -18.51 3.90 17.71
C PRO A 323 -20.00 3.74 17.43
N ARG A 324 -20.84 3.65 18.47
CA ARG A 324 -22.29 3.43 18.36
C ARG A 324 -23.14 4.61 18.83
N GLY A 325 -22.55 5.52 19.58
CA GLY A 325 -23.22 6.74 20.03
C GLY A 325 -22.25 7.84 20.44
N PRO A 326 -22.78 9.00 20.86
CA PRO A 326 -21.97 10.12 21.34
C PRO A 326 -21.08 9.69 22.52
N GLY A 327 -19.78 10.00 22.43
CA GLY A 327 -18.79 9.65 23.44
C GLY A 327 -18.17 8.26 23.31
N ASP A 328 -18.69 7.41 22.42
CA ASP A 328 -18.02 6.17 22.04
C ASP A 328 -16.83 6.45 21.11
N ASP A 329 -15.86 5.54 21.10
CA ASP A 329 -14.73 5.57 20.18
C ASP A 329 -14.50 4.16 19.59
N PHE A 330 -13.58 4.06 18.62
CA PHE A 330 -13.22 2.79 18.00
C PHE A 330 -12.56 1.83 19.01
N ALA A 331 -12.81 0.54 18.84
CA ALA A 331 -12.04 -0.52 19.49
C ALA A 331 -11.19 -1.24 18.44
N PHE A 332 -9.95 -1.59 18.81
CA PHE A 332 -9.01 -2.25 17.92
C PHE A 332 -8.62 -3.63 18.45
N GLY A 333 -8.29 -4.53 17.54
CA GLY A 333 -7.82 -5.86 17.86
C GLY A 333 -6.64 -6.23 16.98
N ARG A 334 -5.66 -6.95 17.54
CA ARG A 334 -4.59 -7.52 16.73
C ARG A 334 -5.12 -8.65 15.87
N VAL A 335 -4.57 -8.72 14.67
CA VAL A 335 -4.77 -9.86 13.78
C VAL A 335 -3.92 -11.02 14.28
N SER A 336 -4.56 -12.14 14.60
CA SER A 336 -3.93 -13.39 15.06
C SER A 336 -3.56 -14.32 13.91
#